data_AF-A0A256HFL8-F1
#
_entry.id   AF-A0A256HFL8-F1
#
_cell.length_a   1.000
_cell.length_b   1.000
_cell.length_c   1.000
_cell.angle_alpha   90.00
_cell.angle_beta   90.00
_cell.angle_gamma   90.00
#
_symmetry.space_group_name_H-M   'P 1'
#
loop_
_entity.id
_entity.type
_entity.pdbx_description
1 polymer ?
#
loop_
_entity_poly.entity_id
_entity_poly.type
_entity_poly.pdbx_seq_one_letter_code
_entity_poly.pdbx_strand_id
1 'polypeptide(L)'
;MTDERDDDRHEFSAGQGVDADYEEFTLDPEEIDADPNTVDPVDSRVLTDILDRRNVESDAIDVERLMDVGLSYMGINRFEEATETFERAAHFAEEDSLEAQEAWVNKGAAHAELEEYDEAIGAYEEALRIDDSSEHAATAETNLAYALWEFGRSEQALEHAERAVETDPRFAEAWYNRGFMLVERGLAEDAVTCFDNAIRLGYRSAGVLEEKARALEEAGEHEQAEEVADRADEIRREAEGQMVEEQTGQAPGPGGRGGRGGSGGQAGGRGGRGGQPGERGETTEAPERELQGEGPEGF
;
A
#
# COMPACT_ATOMS: atom_id res chain seq x y z
N MET A 1 20.20 -21.74 86.58
CA MET A 1 19.14 -21.87 85.56
C MET A 1 18.97 -20.52 84.90
N THR A 2 19.34 -20.48 83.61
CA THR A 2 18.73 -19.68 82.51
C THR A 2 18.80 -18.16 82.61
N ASP A 3 19.13 -17.40 81.58
CA ASP A 3 19.57 -17.70 80.22
C ASP A 3 20.14 -16.41 79.59
N GLU A 4 20.83 -16.60 78.49
CA GLU A 4 21.48 -15.65 77.59
C GLU A 4 20.61 -14.43 77.19
N ARG A 5 21.28 -13.29 76.98
CA ARG A 5 21.28 -12.58 75.69
C ARG A 5 22.23 -11.38 75.73
N ASP A 6 23.31 -11.52 74.95
CA ASP A 6 24.16 -10.43 74.50
C ASP A 6 23.30 -9.36 73.81
N ASP A 7 23.37 -8.15 74.33
CA ASP A 7 22.73 -6.96 73.77
C ASP A 7 23.76 -6.32 72.82
N ASP A 8 24.04 -7.01 71.70
CA ASP A 8 24.79 -6.50 70.56
C ASP A 8 23.99 -5.34 69.95
N ARG A 9 24.20 -4.15 70.51
CA ARG A 9 23.77 -2.90 69.88
C ARG A 9 24.59 -2.71 68.61
N HIS A 10 24.02 -3.10 67.49
CA HIS A 10 24.48 -2.67 66.17
C HIS A 10 24.52 -1.15 66.13
N GLU A 11 25.73 -0.59 66.08
CA GLU A 11 25.97 0.81 65.80
C GLU A 11 25.55 1.02 64.34
N PHE A 12 24.44 1.73 64.11
CA PHE A 12 24.08 2.16 62.77
C PHE A 12 25.26 2.97 62.21
N SER A 13 25.72 2.61 61.00
CA SER A 13 26.68 3.42 60.25
C SER A 13 26.09 4.81 60.11
N ALA A 14 26.57 5.78 60.88
CA ALA A 14 26.35 7.18 60.60
C ALA A 14 26.88 7.40 59.18
N GLY A 15 25.99 7.65 58.23
CA GLY A 15 26.36 7.88 56.83
C GLY A 15 27.53 8.84 56.76
N GLN A 16 28.50 8.55 55.89
CA GLN A 16 29.58 9.50 55.64
C GLN A 16 28.93 10.85 55.34
N GLY A 17 29.20 11.82 56.20
CA GLY A 17 28.76 13.19 56.01
C GLY A 17 29.13 13.61 54.60
N VAL A 18 28.14 14.12 53.86
CA VAL A 18 28.35 14.73 52.56
C VAL A 18 29.05 16.09 52.78
N ASP A 19 30.33 16.02 53.15
CA ASP A 19 31.28 17.14 53.17
C ASP A 19 32.18 17.07 51.92
N ALA A 20 31.61 16.67 50.79
CA ALA A 20 32.12 17.06 49.50
C ALA A 20 31.19 18.18 49.02
N ASP A 21 31.75 19.33 48.68
CA ASP A 21 31.06 20.43 48.03
C ASP A 21 30.18 19.84 46.91
N TYR A 22 28.88 19.72 47.18
CA TYR A 22 27.90 19.40 46.17
C TYR A 22 27.87 20.63 45.28
N GLU A 23 28.57 20.58 44.15
CA GLU A 23 28.19 21.41 43.02
C GLU A 23 26.73 21.05 42.73
N GLU A 24 25.84 22.02 42.95
CA GLU A 24 24.45 21.92 42.56
C GLU A 24 24.45 21.47 41.10
N PHE A 25 23.85 20.32 40.83
CA PHE A 25 23.72 19.79 39.49
C PHE A 25 22.73 20.71 38.76
N THR A 26 23.20 21.85 38.26
CA THR A 26 22.49 22.67 37.29
C THR A 26 22.58 21.96 35.95
N LEU A 27 21.94 20.80 35.86
CA LEU A 27 21.22 20.54 34.64
C LEU A 27 19.97 21.40 34.78
N ASP A 28 20.03 22.64 34.28
CA ASP A 28 18.80 23.17 33.68
C ASP A 28 18.51 22.16 32.57
N PRO A 29 17.46 21.31 32.69
CA PRO A 29 17.05 20.54 31.53
C PRO A 29 16.79 21.55 30.43
N GLU A 30 17.35 21.33 29.24
CA GLU A 30 17.03 22.19 28.11
C GLU A 30 15.50 22.32 28.05
N GLU A 31 14.98 23.54 28.19
CA GLU A 31 13.54 23.77 28.09
C GLU A 31 13.13 23.28 26.70
N ILE A 32 12.38 22.19 26.68
CA ILE A 32 11.73 21.73 25.45
C ILE A 32 10.69 22.79 25.14
N ASP A 33 11.01 23.70 24.22
CA ASP A 33 10.13 24.75 23.71
C ASP A 33 9.08 24.14 22.77
N ALA A 34 8.34 23.15 23.27
CA ALA A 34 7.20 22.54 22.61
C ALA A 34 5.94 23.05 23.31
N ASP A 35 5.01 23.63 22.54
CA ASP A 35 3.72 24.05 23.06
C ASP A 35 2.96 22.82 23.61
N PRO A 36 2.65 22.75 24.91
CA PRO A 36 1.94 21.60 25.48
C PRO A 36 0.54 21.38 24.87
N ASN A 37 0.01 22.37 24.15
CA ASN A 37 -1.29 22.28 23.47
C ASN A 37 -1.19 21.74 22.03
N THR A 38 0.02 21.57 21.49
CA THR A 38 0.24 20.90 20.18
C THR A 38 0.59 19.43 20.32
N VAL A 39 0.76 18.94 21.55
CA VAL A 39 1.02 17.52 21.86
C VAL A 39 -0.28 16.89 22.34
N ASP A 40 -0.78 15.86 21.64
CA ASP A 40 -1.95 15.11 22.10
C ASP A 40 -1.62 14.45 23.46
N PRO A 41 -2.35 14.77 24.54
CA PRO A 41 -2.09 14.20 25.87
C PRO A 41 -2.33 12.68 25.96
N VAL A 42 -2.95 12.07 24.95
CA VAL A 42 -3.14 10.62 24.85
C VAL A 42 -1.96 9.94 24.17
N ASP A 43 -1.19 10.67 23.35
CA ASP A 43 -0.03 10.12 22.66
C ASP A 43 1.27 10.31 23.46
N SER A 44 1.55 9.31 24.30
CA SER A 44 2.79 9.22 25.09
C SER A 44 4.08 9.12 24.26
N ARG A 45 4.00 8.93 22.92
CA ARG A 45 5.17 8.77 22.06
C ARG A 45 5.70 10.09 21.51
N VAL A 46 4.84 11.09 21.30
CA VAL A 46 5.23 12.39 20.70
C VAL A 46 6.43 13.04 21.39
N LEU A 47 6.47 13.05 22.72
CA LEU A 47 7.59 13.62 23.47
C LEU A 47 8.87 12.77 23.33
N THR A 48 8.72 11.44 23.25
CA THR A 48 9.84 10.51 23.05
C THR A 48 10.39 10.63 21.63
N ASP A 49 9.51 10.74 20.62
CA ASP A 49 9.91 10.93 19.22
C ASP A 49 10.58 12.30 19.00
N ILE A 50 10.11 13.37 19.65
CA ILE A 50 10.78 14.68 19.63
C ILE A 50 12.18 14.59 20.27
N LEU A 51 12.33 13.85 21.37
CA LEU A 51 13.60 13.67 22.05
C LEU A 51 14.57 12.77 21.28
N ASP A 52 14.06 11.71 20.64
CA ASP A 52 14.85 10.81 19.78
C ASP A 52 15.31 11.54 18.51
N ARG A 53 14.44 12.33 17.87
CA ARG A 53 14.80 13.16 16.71
C ARG A 53 15.91 14.18 17.01
N ARG A 54 16.05 14.62 18.27
CA ARG A 54 17.05 15.62 18.67
C ARG A 54 18.37 15.04 19.15
N ASN A 55 18.40 13.78 19.60
CA ASN A 55 19.53 13.20 20.32
C ASN A 55 20.12 11.91 19.72
N VAL A 56 19.56 11.38 18.64
CA VAL A 56 20.17 10.22 17.97
C VAL A 56 21.15 10.71 16.91
N GLU A 57 22.43 10.35 17.07
CA GLU A 57 23.46 10.57 16.05
C GLU A 57 23.00 9.89 14.74
N SER A 58 23.01 10.63 13.62
CA SER A 58 22.58 10.12 12.30
C SER A 58 23.29 8.81 11.92
N ASP A 59 24.57 8.66 12.31
CA ASP A 59 25.38 7.44 12.09
C ASP A 59 24.91 6.20 12.87
N ALA A 60 24.02 6.36 13.86
CA ALA A 60 23.49 5.27 14.67
C ALA A 60 22.15 4.72 14.15
N ILE A 61 21.56 5.36 13.15
CA ILE A 61 20.27 4.97 12.56
C ILE A 61 20.52 4.26 11.24
N ASP A 62 20.02 3.03 11.17
CA ASP A 62 20.04 2.22 9.97
C ASP A 62 18.83 2.59 9.09
N VAL A 63 19.09 3.38 8.03
CA VAL A 63 18.07 3.86 7.09
C VAL A 63 17.44 2.69 6.33
N GLU A 64 18.23 1.70 5.92
CA GLU A 64 17.74 0.48 5.24
C GLU A 64 16.73 -0.24 6.14
N ARG A 65 17.03 -0.36 7.44
CA ARG A 65 16.10 -0.94 8.40
C ARG A 65 14.82 -0.11 8.59
N LEU A 66 14.89 1.22 8.52
CA LEU A 66 13.69 2.06 8.55
C LEU A 66 12.83 1.84 7.30
N MET A 67 13.45 1.73 6.13
CA MET A 67 12.77 1.40 4.89
C MET A 67 12.03 0.06 4.99
N ASP A 68 12.70 -1.00 5.47
CA ASP A 68 12.08 -2.31 5.71
C ASP A 68 10.87 -2.24 6.64
N VAL A 69 10.95 -1.41 7.69
CA VAL A 69 9.84 -1.21 8.64
C VAL A 69 8.69 -0.45 7.98
N GLY A 70 8.98 0.60 7.21
CA GLY A 70 7.97 1.34 6.44
C GLY A 70 7.25 0.45 5.44
N LEU A 71 7.99 -0.36 4.68
CA LEU A 71 7.42 -1.36 3.76
C LEU A 71 6.61 -2.43 4.49
N SER A 72 7.06 -2.84 5.69
CA SER A 72 6.28 -3.76 6.53
C SER A 72 4.95 -3.14 6.98
N TYR A 73 4.91 -1.82 7.24
CA TYR A 73 3.67 -1.11 7.54
C TYR A 73 2.76 -0.99 6.32
N MET A 74 3.31 -0.73 5.12
CA MET A 74 2.56 -0.78 3.86
C MET A 74 1.86 -2.13 3.69
N GLY A 75 2.60 -3.23 3.82
CA GLY A 75 2.07 -4.59 3.62
C GLY A 75 1.01 -5.04 4.65
N ILE A 76 0.81 -4.29 5.75
CA ILE A 76 -0.28 -4.53 6.72
C ILE A 76 -1.30 -3.39 6.75
N ASN A 77 -1.33 -2.54 5.71
CA ASN A 77 -2.24 -1.41 5.53
C ASN A 77 -2.23 -0.41 6.69
N ARG A 78 -1.03 -0.16 7.24
CA ARG A 78 -0.78 0.83 8.30
C ARG A 78 -0.10 2.04 7.70
N PHE A 79 -0.82 2.72 6.82
CA PHE A 79 -0.26 3.74 5.95
C PHE A 79 0.19 4.99 6.72
N GLU A 80 -0.52 5.37 7.79
CA GLU A 80 -0.12 6.50 8.64
C GLU A 80 1.22 6.23 9.35
N GLU A 81 1.46 5.00 9.82
CA GLU A 81 2.77 4.66 10.38
C GLU A 81 3.86 4.52 9.30
N ALA A 82 3.48 4.10 8.09
CA ALA A 82 4.40 4.04 6.96
C ALA A 82 4.88 5.44 6.55
N THR A 83 3.98 6.43 6.41
CA THR A 83 4.35 7.81 6.05
C THR A 83 5.34 8.42 7.04
N GLU A 84 5.10 8.26 8.36
CA GLU A 84 6.03 8.74 9.39
C GLU A 84 7.38 8.00 9.30
N THR A 85 7.36 6.69 9.08
CA THR A 85 8.58 5.89 9.02
C THR A 85 9.45 6.28 7.81
N PHE A 86 8.84 6.49 6.65
CA PHE A 86 9.55 6.94 5.46
C PHE A 86 10.04 8.39 5.57
N GLU A 87 9.29 9.28 6.23
CA GLU A 87 9.78 10.62 6.54
C GLU A 87 11.03 10.58 7.42
N ARG A 88 11.05 9.70 8.43
CA ARG A 88 12.24 9.48 9.25
C ARG A 88 13.40 8.91 8.44
N ALA A 89 13.14 7.95 7.56
CA ALA A 89 14.16 7.38 6.68
C ALA A 89 14.79 8.47 5.80
N ALA A 90 13.97 9.29 5.14
CA ALA A 90 14.43 10.42 4.32
C ALA A 90 15.21 11.46 5.14
N HIS A 91 14.82 11.71 6.40
CA HIS A 91 15.51 12.65 7.29
C HIS A 91 16.91 12.19 7.69
N PHE A 92 17.12 10.88 7.89
CA PHE A 92 18.40 10.33 8.33
C PHE A 92 19.29 9.83 7.19
N ALA A 93 18.75 9.67 5.98
CA ALA A 93 19.52 9.36 4.79
C ALA A 93 20.52 10.48 4.45
N GLU A 94 21.60 10.13 3.76
CA GLU A 94 22.53 11.12 3.22
C GLU A 94 21.78 12.06 2.25
N GLU A 95 22.06 13.36 2.29
CA GLU A 95 21.39 14.35 1.45
C GLU A 95 21.59 14.02 -0.04
N ASP A 96 20.50 14.09 -0.81
CA ASP A 96 20.43 13.74 -2.23
C ASP A 96 20.95 12.30 -2.56
N SER A 97 20.88 11.37 -1.60
CA SER A 97 21.20 9.95 -1.81
C SER A 97 20.05 9.18 -2.47
N LEU A 98 20.38 7.99 -2.98
CA LEU A 98 19.40 7.07 -3.55
C LEU A 98 18.42 6.59 -2.48
N GLU A 99 18.90 6.32 -1.27
CA GLU A 99 18.10 5.93 -0.11
C GLU A 99 17.12 7.05 0.31
N ALA A 100 17.57 8.31 0.28
CA ALA A 100 16.68 9.45 0.52
C ALA A 100 15.57 9.53 -0.54
N GLN A 101 15.94 9.32 -1.81
CA GLN A 101 14.98 9.32 -2.91
C GLN A 101 13.95 8.19 -2.78
N GLU A 102 14.40 6.96 -2.51
CA GLU A 102 13.53 5.81 -2.30
C GLU A 102 12.55 6.07 -1.15
N ALA A 103 13.03 6.64 -0.04
CA ALA A 103 12.19 7.01 1.09
C ALA A 103 11.10 8.02 0.71
N TRP A 104 11.43 9.04 -0.09
CA TRP A 104 10.43 10.00 -0.60
C TRP A 104 9.41 9.34 -1.54
N VAL A 105 9.83 8.44 -2.43
CA VAL A 105 8.91 7.67 -3.28
C VAL A 105 7.94 6.85 -2.43
N ASN A 106 8.45 6.11 -1.45
CA ASN A 106 7.61 5.26 -0.61
C ASN A 106 6.73 6.07 0.35
N LYS A 107 7.19 7.25 0.81
CA LYS A 107 6.34 8.19 1.53
C LYS A 107 5.16 8.66 0.67
N GLY A 108 5.43 9.02 -0.59
CA GLY A 108 4.39 9.41 -1.53
C GLY A 108 3.40 8.29 -1.79
N ALA A 109 3.87 7.05 -1.88
CA ALA A 109 3.03 5.86 -2.03
C ALA A 109 2.09 5.70 -0.83
N ALA A 110 2.61 5.78 0.38
CA ALA A 110 1.82 5.68 1.60
C ALA A 110 0.75 6.79 1.70
N HIS A 111 1.06 8.02 1.31
CA HIS A 111 0.05 9.09 1.24
C HIS A 111 -1.00 8.84 0.16
N ALA A 112 -0.63 8.28 -0.99
CA ALA A 112 -1.59 7.95 -2.04
C ALA A 112 -2.60 6.87 -1.57
N GLU A 113 -2.14 5.87 -0.81
CA GLU A 113 -3.03 4.86 -0.17
C GLU A 113 -3.98 5.48 0.86
N LEU A 114 -3.61 6.62 1.46
CA LEU A 114 -4.47 7.42 2.35
C LEU A 114 -5.40 8.38 1.59
N GLU A 115 -5.34 8.41 0.26
CA GLU A 115 -5.99 9.41 -0.60
C GLU A 115 -5.55 10.87 -0.30
N GLU A 116 -4.40 11.03 0.36
CA GLU A 116 -3.75 12.31 0.67
C GLU A 116 -2.89 12.77 -0.52
N TYR A 117 -3.56 13.04 -1.64
CA TYR A 117 -2.88 13.24 -2.92
C TYR A 117 -2.00 14.50 -2.97
N ASP A 118 -2.32 15.56 -2.21
CA ASP A 118 -1.48 16.76 -2.12
C ASP A 118 -0.11 16.42 -1.49
N GLU A 119 -0.12 15.66 -0.39
CA GLU A 119 1.07 15.18 0.30
C GLU A 119 1.86 14.19 -0.54
N ALA A 120 1.15 13.28 -1.25
CA ALA A 120 1.77 12.34 -2.18
C ALA A 120 2.51 13.07 -3.31
N ILE A 121 1.86 14.08 -3.93
CA ILE A 121 2.47 14.93 -4.97
C ILE A 121 3.76 15.55 -4.45
N GLY A 122 3.72 16.19 -3.27
CA GLY A 122 4.90 16.84 -2.69
C GLY A 122 6.06 15.86 -2.43
N ALA A 123 5.76 14.65 -1.96
CA ALA A 123 6.77 13.63 -1.73
C ALA A 123 7.41 13.12 -3.03
N TYR A 124 6.63 12.88 -4.09
CA TYR A 124 7.18 12.48 -5.39
C TYR A 124 7.97 13.61 -6.07
N GLU A 125 7.52 14.85 -5.96
CA GLU A 125 8.27 16.02 -6.45
C GLU A 125 9.63 16.13 -5.75
N GLU A 126 9.69 15.88 -4.44
CA GLU A 126 10.94 15.87 -3.69
C GLU A 126 11.85 14.70 -4.10
N ALA A 127 11.30 13.50 -4.36
CA ALA A 127 12.05 12.39 -4.91
C ALA A 127 12.67 12.72 -6.29
N LEU A 128 11.92 13.40 -7.17
CA LEU A 128 12.41 13.82 -8.49
C LEU A 128 13.38 15.00 -8.43
N ARG A 129 13.33 15.82 -7.38
CA ARG A 129 14.32 16.88 -7.13
C ARG A 129 15.70 16.31 -6.82
N ILE A 130 15.78 15.15 -6.18
CA ILE A 130 17.04 14.48 -5.84
C ILE A 130 17.75 14.02 -7.11
N ASP A 131 17.08 13.21 -7.93
CA ASP A 131 17.59 12.76 -9.24
C ASP A 131 16.42 12.36 -10.16
N ASP A 132 16.25 13.06 -11.29
CA ASP A 132 15.18 12.80 -12.26
C ASP A 132 15.50 11.65 -13.25
N SER A 133 16.65 10.98 -13.06
CA SER A 133 17.18 9.96 -13.97
C SER A 133 17.65 8.68 -13.29
N SER A 134 17.44 8.56 -11.97
CA SER A 134 17.80 7.37 -11.19
C SER A 134 16.87 6.18 -11.44
N GLU A 135 17.15 5.05 -10.79
CA GLU A 135 16.26 3.88 -10.86
C GLU A 135 14.89 4.09 -10.19
N HIS A 136 14.76 5.06 -9.29
CA HIS A 136 13.48 5.42 -8.66
C HIS A 136 12.71 6.50 -9.42
N ALA A 137 13.35 7.20 -10.36
CA ALA A 137 12.73 8.33 -11.06
C ALA A 137 11.52 7.90 -11.90
N ALA A 138 11.58 6.76 -12.59
CA ALA A 138 10.45 6.26 -13.37
C ALA A 138 9.24 5.91 -12.47
N THR A 139 9.49 5.34 -11.29
CA THR A 139 8.46 5.07 -10.27
C THR A 139 7.86 6.36 -9.73
N ALA A 140 8.69 7.34 -9.39
CA ALA A 140 8.24 8.65 -8.91
C ALA A 140 7.39 9.39 -9.96
N GLU A 141 7.82 9.45 -11.22
CA GLU A 141 7.03 10.04 -12.32
C GLU A 141 5.69 9.30 -12.53
N THR A 142 5.70 7.96 -12.49
CA THR A 142 4.49 7.13 -12.66
C THR A 142 3.47 7.39 -11.59
N ASN A 143 3.90 7.45 -10.33
CA ASN A 143 3.00 7.64 -9.20
C ASN A 143 2.58 9.10 -9.02
N LEU A 144 3.47 10.06 -9.33
CA LEU A 144 3.13 11.48 -9.37
C LEU A 144 2.06 11.75 -10.43
N ALA A 145 2.18 11.13 -11.61
CA ALA A 145 1.17 11.23 -12.64
C ALA A 145 -0.21 10.77 -12.11
N TYR A 146 -0.25 9.62 -11.44
CA TYR A 146 -1.50 9.09 -10.85
C TYR A 146 -2.07 10.03 -9.78
N ALA A 147 -1.25 10.46 -8.82
CA ALA A 147 -1.68 11.38 -7.76
C ALA A 147 -2.19 12.72 -8.32
N LEU A 148 -1.54 13.27 -9.36
CA LEU A 148 -2.00 14.46 -10.06
C LEU A 148 -3.35 14.26 -10.75
N TRP A 149 -3.59 13.07 -11.31
CA TRP A 149 -4.88 12.75 -11.93
C TRP A 149 -6.00 12.72 -10.89
N GLU A 150 -5.81 11.99 -9.78
CA GLU A 150 -6.76 11.93 -8.66
C GLU A 150 -7.03 13.31 -8.05
N PHE A 151 -5.97 14.12 -7.93
CA PHE A 151 -6.09 15.50 -7.48
C PHE A 151 -6.80 16.45 -8.48
N GLY A 152 -7.09 15.98 -9.69
CA GLY A 152 -7.80 16.74 -10.74
C GLY A 152 -6.91 17.61 -11.64
N ARG A 153 -5.58 17.40 -11.62
CA ARG A 153 -4.60 18.09 -12.48
C ARG A 153 -4.24 17.24 -13.70
N SER A 154 -5.24 16.84 -14.48
CA SER A 154 -5.09 15.88 -15.58
C SER A 154 -4.15 16.32 -16.71
N GLU A 155 -3.82 17.61 -16.86
CA GLU A 155 -2.80 18.09 -17.84
C GLU A 155 -1.39 17.75 -17.40
N GLN A 156 -1.07 18.01 -16.14
CA GLN A 156 0.24 17.68 -15.58
C GLN A 156 0.40 16.17 -15.46
N ALA A 157 -0.67 15.46 -15.09
CA ALA A 157 -0.66 14.00 -14.99
C ALA A 157 -0.12 13.32 -16.26
N LEU A 158 -0.66 13.69 -17.44
CA LEU A 158 -0.20 13.09 -18.71
C LEU A 158 1.27 13.42 -18.99
N GLU A 159 1.72 14.64 -18.68
CA GLU A 159 3.12 15.06 -18.87
C GLU A 159 4.08 14.18 -18.05
N HIS A 160 3.74 13.92 -16.78
CA HIS A 160 4.51 13.02 -15.91
C HIS A 160 4.43 11.56 -16.37
N ALA A 161 3.28 11.09 -16.85
CA ALA A 161 3.16 9.73 -17.41
C ALA A 161 3.99 9.55 -18.69
N GLU A 162 4.12 10.59 -19.51
CA GLU A 162 5.00 10.60 -20.68
C GLU A 162 6.47 10.56 -20.27
N ARG A 163 6.88 11.35 -19.27
CA ARG A 163 8.24 11.28 -18.71
C ARG A 163 8.56 9.90 -18.13
N ALA A 164 7.64 9.28 -17.41
CA ALA A 164 7.87 7.96 -16.80
C ALA A 164 8.32 6.91 -17.83
N VAL A 165 7.66 6.83 -18.98
CA VAL A 165 8.03 5.89 -20.06
C VAL A 165 9.29 6.31 -20.83
N GLU A 166 9.65 7.60 -20.81
CA GLU A 166 10.91 8.09 -21.37
C GLU A 166 12.10 7.74 -20.45
N THR A 167 11.91 7.85 -19.13
CA THR A 167 12.90 7.55 -18.10
C THR A 167 13.21 6.06 -18.03
N ASP A 168 12.19 5.20 -17.93
CA ASP A 168 12.36 3.75 -18.11
C ASP A 168 11.35 3.17 -19.10
N PRO A 169 11.75 2.98 -20.38
CA PRO A 169 10.89 2.36 -21.39
C PRO A 169 10.52 0.89 -21.10
N ARG A 170 11.13 0.26 -20.10
CA ARG A 170 10.85 -1.13 -19.69
C ARG A 170 9.96 -1.20 -18.45
N PHE A 171 9.61 -0.08 -17.83
CA PHE A 171 8.72 -0.07 -16.69
C PHE A 171 7.27 -0.22 -17.16
N ALA A 172 6.66 -1.36 -16.87
CA ALA A 172 5.41 -1.77 -17.50
C ALA A 172 4.20 -0.97 -16.99
N GLU A 173 4.22 -0.63 -15.71
CA GLU A 173 3.24 0.16 -14.97
C GLU A 173 3.19 1.60 -15.51
N ALA A 174 4.33 2.20 -15.87
CA ALA A 174 4.38 3.51 -16.52
C ALA A 174 3.60 3.53 -17.85
N TRP A 175 3.73 2.47 -18.66
CA TRP A 175 2.97 2.33 -19.90
C TRP A 175 1.46 2.20 -19.64
N TYR A 176 1.07 1.47 -18.59
CA TYR A 176 -0.34 1.39 -18.20
C TYR A 176 -0.90 2.76 -17.78
N ASN A 177 -0.22 3.49 -16.89
CA ASN A 177 -0.68 4.81 -16.42
C ASN A 177 -0.78 5.81 -17.58
N ARG A 178 0.21 5.81 -18.48
CA ARG A 178 0.13 6.64 -19.70
C ARG A 178 -1.06 6.26 -20.57
N GLY A 179 -1.30 4.96 -20.77
CA GLY A 179 -2.46 4.47 -21.54
C GLY A 179 -3.78 4.93 -20.95
N PHE A 180 -3.95 4.77 -19.63
CA PHE A 180 -5.12 5.23 -18.89
C PHE A 180 -5.37 6.73 -19.09
N MET A 181 -4.35 7.56 -18.96
CA MET A 181 -4.49 9.02 -19.15
C MET A 181 -4.80 9.41 -20.59
N LEU A 182 -4.32 8.65 -21.57
CA LEU A 182 -4.64 8.87 -22.99
C LEU A 182 -6.10 8.51 -23.30
N VAL A 183 -6.66 7.47 -22.68
CA VAL A 183 -8.11 7.16 -22.75
C VAL A 183 -8.92 8.35 -22.24
N GLU A 184 -8.58 8.87 -21.06
CA GLU A 184 -9.29 10.02 -20.47
C GLU A 184 -9.18 11.30 -21.33
N ARG A 185 -8.21 11.37 -22.25
CA ARG A 185 -8.06 12.44 -23.24
C ARG A 185 -8.76 12.18 -24.57
N GLY A 186 -9.37 11.01 -24.75
CA GLY A 186 -9.95 10.57 -26.01
C GLY A 186 -8.91 10.22 -27.08
N LEU A 187 -7.66 9.96 -26.68
CA LEU A 187 -6.57 9.53 -27.56
C LEU A 187 -6.47 8.01 -27.56
N ALA A 188 -7.57 7.35 -27.92
CA ALA A 188 -7.77 5.93 -27.77
C ALA A 188 -6.74 5.05 -28.54
N GLU A 189 -6.37 5.42 -29.76
CA GLU A 189 -5.39 4.66 -30.57
C GLU A 189 -4.00 4.62 -29.90
N ASP A 190 -3.55 5.76 -29.34
CA ASP A 190 -2.28 5.84 -28.63
C ASP A 190 -2.34 5.08 -27.30
N ALA A 191 -3.49 5.10 -26.62
CA ALA A 191 -3.73 4.33 -25.41
C ALA A 191 -3.62 2.82 -25.64
N VAL A 192 -4.21 2.30 -26.72
CA VAL A 192 -4.09 0.88 -27.10
C VAL A 192 -2.63 0.47 -27.26
N THR A 193 -1.81 1.33 -27.89
CA THR A 193 -0.36 1.09 -28.04
C THR A 193 0.35 1.05 -26.68
N CYS A 194 -0.07 1.89 -25.73
CA CYS A 194 0.48 1.90 -24.38
C CYS A 194 0.14 0.61 -23.62
N PHE A 195 -1.13 0.18 -23.65
CA PHE A 195 -1.53 -1.08 -23.02
C PHE A 195 -0.85 -2.29 -23.67
N ASP A 196 -0.64 -2.29 -24.99
CA ASP A 196 0.15 -3.32 -25.66
C ASP A 196 1.60 -3.39 -25.16
N ASN A 197 2.22 -2.24 -24.88
CA ASN A 197 3.56 -2.21 -24.29
C ASN A 197 3.56 -2.72 -22.85
N ALA A 198 2.60 -2.30 -22.02
CA ALA A 198 2.45 -2.80 -20.65
C ALA A 198 2.31 -4.33 -20.62
N ILE A 199 1.42 -4.89 -21.44
CA ILE A 199 1.19 -6.33 -21.56
C ILE A 199 2.45 -7.05 -22.07
N ARG A 200 3.14 -6.48 -23.07
CA ARG A 200 4.39 -7.04 -23.61
C ARG A 200 5.52 -7.10 -22.58
N LEU A 201 5.56 -6.13 -21.66
CA LEU A 201 6.55 -6.03 -20.59
C LEU A 201 6.21 -6.89 -19.36
N GLY A 202 5.02 -7.49 -19.32
CA GLY A 202 4.61 -8.44 -18.29
C GLY A 202 3.47 -7.96 -17.39
N TYR A 203 3.04 -6.71 -17.52
CA TYR A 203 1.90 -6.16 -16.78
C TYR A 203 0.60 -6.60 -17.45
N ARG A 204 0.24 -7.86 -17.21
CA ARG A 204 -0.92 -8.54 -17.80
C ARG A 204 -1.87 -9.00 -16.70
N SER A 205 -2.85 -8.17 -16.39
CA SER A 205 -3.95 -8.47 -15.48
C SER A 205 -5.30 -8.32 -16.19
N ALA A 206 -6.40 -8.71 -15.53
CA ALA A 206 -7.74 -8.45 -16.03
C ALA A 206 -7.98 -6.94 -16.23
N GLY A 207 -7.58 -6.10 -15.26
CA GLY A 207 -7.74 -4.65 -15.34
C GLY A 207 -7.03 -4.00 -16.53
N VAL A 208 -5.79 -4.40 -16.83
CA VAL A 208 -5.06 -3.89 -18.02
C VAL A 208 -5.78 -4.28 -19.32
N LEU A 209 -6.33 -5.49 -19.39
CA LEU A 209 -7.10 -5.92 -20.56
C LEU A 209 -8.43 -5.19 -20.67
N GLU A 210 -9.11 -4.88 -19.55
CA GLU A 210 -10.35 -4.11 -19.54
C GLU A 210 -10.14 -2.68 -20.03
N GLU A 211 -9.09 -2.00 -19.54
CA GLU A 211 -8.74 -0.66 -20.03
C GLU A 211 -8.33 -0.68 -21.50
N LYS A 212 -7.64 -1.73 -21.95
CA LYS A 212 -7.37 -1.92 -23.38
C LYS A 212 -8.64 -2.15 -24.20
N ALA A 213 -9.58 -2.96 -23.71
CA ALA A 213 -10.85 -3.19 -24.39
C ALA A 213 -11.65 -1.90 -24.50
N ARG A 214 -11.73 -1.10 -23.42
CA ARG A 214 -12.33 0.24 -23.42
C ARG A 214 -11.68 1.14 -24.47
N ALA A 215 -10.35 1.21 -24.52
CA ALA A 215 -9.65 2.00 -25.53
C ALA A 215 -9.96 1.52 -26.96
N LEU A 216 -10.05 0.20 -27.20
CA LEU A 216 -10.45 -0.35 -28.51
C LEU A 216 -11.89 0.01 -28.88
N GLU A 217 -12.82 0.01 -27.92
CA GLU A 217 -14.20 0.46 -28.16
C GLU A 217 -14.26 1.93 -28.56
N GLU A 218 -13.53 2.80 -27.86
CA GLU A 218 -13.43 4.24 -28.17
C GLU A 218 -12.75 4.49 -29.53
N ALA A 219 -11.80 3.64 -29.93
CA ALA A 219 -11.19 3.66 -31.25
C ALA A 219 -12.09 3.07 -32.36
N GLY A 220 -13.22 2.44 -32.02
CA GLY A 220 -14.15 1.82 -32.96
C GLY A 220 -13.78 0.40 -33.42
N GLU A 221 -12.78 -0.22 -32.78
CA GLU A 221 -12.28 -1.57 -33.06
C GLU A 221 -13.07 -2.63 -32.26
N HIS A 222 -14.39 -2.67 -32.45
CA HIS A 222 -15.32 -3.44 -31.60
C HIS A 222 -15.04 -4.95 -31.54
N GLU A 223 -14.65 -5.58 -32.66
CA GLU A 223 -14.34 -7.02 -32.68
C GLU A 223 -13.11 -7.33 -31.82
N GLN A 224 -12.07 -6.49 -31.89
CA GLN A 224 -10.88 -6.64 -31.07
C GLN A 224 -11.17 -6.35 -29.59
N ALA A 225 -12.04 -5.38 -29.30
CA ALA A 225 -12.46 -5.07 -27.95
C ALA A 225 -13.15 -6.27 -27.28
N GLU A 226 -14.10 -6.91 -27.97
CA GLU A 226 -14.80 -8.11 -27.48
C GLU A 226 -13.81 -9.26 -27.20
N GLU A 227 -12.87 -9.51 -28.13
CA GLU A 227 -11.83 -10.52 -27.91
C GLU A 227 -10.95 -10.25 -26.70
N VAL A 228 -10.60 -8.98 -26.44
CA VAL A 228 -9.76 -8.58 -25.32
C VAL A 228 -10.55 -8.67 -24.00
N ALA A 229 -11.82 -8.26 -23.99
CA ALA A 229 -12.70 -8.37 -22.84
C ALA A 229 -12.94 -9.84 -22.44
N ASP A 230 -13.14 -10.74 -23.40
CA ASP A 230 -13.29 -12.18 -23.14
C ASP A 230 -12.06 -12.77 -22.45
N ARG A 231 -10.85 -12.30 -22.82
CA ARG A 231 -9.59 -12.71 -22.18
C ARG A 231 -9.47 -12.14 -20.76
N ALA A 232 -9.94 -10.92 -20.52
CA ALA A 232 -9.98 -10.34 -19.17
C ALA A 232 -10.87 -11.19 -18.24
N ASP A 233 -12.05 -11.57 -18.72
CA ASP A 233 -12.98 -12.45 -18.00
C ASP A 233 -12.41 -13.85 -17.77
N GLU A 234 -11.62 -14.38 -18.69
CA GLU A 234 -10.90 -15.65 -18.50
C GLU A 234 -9.92 -15.55 -17.34
N ILE A 235 -9.08 -14.50 -17.30
CA ILE A 235 -8.14 -14.26 -16.20
C ILE A 235 -8.87 -14.14 -14.85
N ARG A 236 -9.97 -13.38 -14.81
CA ARG A 236 -10.80 -13.23 -13.59
C ARG A 236 -11.36 -14.57 -13.12
N ARG A 237 -11.96 -15.35 -14.04
CA ARG A 237 -12.52 -16.68 -13.73
C ARG A 237 -11.45 -17.65 -13.22
N GLU A 238 -10.25 -17.60 -13.77
CA GLU A 238 -9.12 -18.41 -13.31
C GLU A 238 -8.68 -18.02 -11.90
N ALA A 239 -8.55 -16.72 -11.61
CA ALA A 239 -8.20 -16.21 -10.28
C ALA A 239 -9.26 -16.59 -9.23
N GLU A 240 -10.54 -16.39 -9.54
CA GLU A 240 -11.67 -16.82 -8.69
C GLU A 240 -11.65 -18.32 -8.42
N GLY A 241 -11.40 -19.14 -9.45
CA GLY A 241 -11.28 -20.59 -9.32
C GLY A 241 -10.16 -21.00 -8.37
N GLN A 242 -9.00 -20.37 -8.48
CA GLN A 242 -7.86 -20.62 -7.59
C GLN A 242 -8.17 -20.25 -6.13
N MET A 243 -8.79 -19.09 -5.89
CA MET A 243 -9.20 -18.68 -4.55
C MET A 243 -10.20 -19.66 -3.92
N VAL A 244 -11.16 -20.15 -4.70
CA VAL A 244 -12.11 -21.17 -4.24
C VAL A 244 -11.40 -22.48 -3.92
N GLU A 245 -10.43 -22.92 -4.74
CA GLU A 245 -9.64 -24.12 -4.48
C GLU A 245 -8.77 -24.00 -3.23
N GLU A 246 -8.15 -22.85 -2.99
CA GLU A 246 -7.36 -22.58 -1.78
C GLU A 246 -8.24 -22.58 -0.52
N GLN A 247 -9.42 -21.96 -0.59
CA GLN A 247 -10.39 -21.94 0.52
C GLN A 247 -11.03 -23.32 0.77
N THR A 248 -11.13 -24.16 -0.26
CA THR A 248 -11.72 -25.52 -0.17
C THR A 248 -10.66 -26.64 -0.04
N GLY A 249 -9.38 -26.29 0.00
CA GLY A 249 -8.21 -27.18 0.04
C GLY A 249 -7.96 -27.92 1.36
N GLN A 250 -8.78 -28.94 1.63
CA GLN A 250 -8.40 -30.28 2.10
C GLN A 250 -7.52 -30.43 3.37
N ALA A 251 -8.17 -30.55 4.53
CA ALA A 251 -7.65 -31.41 5.60
C ALA A 251 -7.74 -32.89 5.15
N PRO A 252 -6.66 -33.70 5.22
CA PRO A 252 -6.79 -35.14 5.07
C PRO A 252 -7.51 -35.68 6.30
N GLY A 253 -8.83 -35.79 6.23
CA GLY A 253 -9.61 -36.49 7.24
C GLY A 253 -9.06 -37.92 7.40
N PRO A 254 -8.81 -38.40 8.63
CA PRO A 254 -8.24 -39.74 8.80
C PRO A 254 -9.23 -40.74 8.23
N GLY A 255 -8.79 -41.47 7.20
CA GLY A 255 -9.58 -42.44 6.47
C GLY A 255 -10.32 -43.39 7.40
N GLY A 256 -11.63 -43.18 7.52
CA GLY A 256 -12.57 -44.09 8.14
C GLY A 256 -12.73 -45.34 7.26
N ARG A 257 -12.01 -46.41 7.63
CA ARG A 257 -12.29 -47.76 7.15
C ARG A 257 -13.72 -48.17 7.53
N GLY A 258 -14.45 -48.64 6.52
CA GLY A 258 -15.30 -49.83 6.65
C GLY A 258 -16.81 -49.60 6.66
N GLY A 259 -17.51 -50.29 5.77
CA GLY A 259 -18.96 -50.50 5.92
C GLY A 259 -19.69 -50.85 4.63
N ARG A 260 -19.74 -52.15 4.31
CA ARG A 260 -20.55 -52.75 3.23
C ARG A 260 -22.06 -52.65 3.49
N GLY A 261 -22.82 -52.66 2.40
CA GLY A 261 -24.22 -53.12 2.31
C GLY A 261 -25.14 -52.03 1.75
N GLY A 262 -26.03 -52.22 0.77
CA GLY A 262 -26.52 -53.40 0.06
C GLY A 262 -27.90 -53.04 -0.53
N SER A 263 -28.04 -53.16 -1.85
CA SER A 263 -29.25 -53.46 -2.64
C SER A 263 -30.60 -52.76 -2.39
N GLY A 264 -31.17 -52.20 -3.48
CA GLY A 264 -32.55 -52.54 -3.90
C GLY A 264 -33.47 -51.36 -4.26
N GLY A 265 -34.15 -51.47 -5.41
CA GLY A 265 -35.47 -50.84 -5.62
C GLY A 265 -35.66 -50.05 -6.92
N GLN A 266 -36.57 -50.52 -7.77
CA GLN A 266 -36.93 -50.00 -9.09
C GLN A 266 -38.10 -49.00 -9.07
N ALA A 267 -38.14 -48.19 -10.14
CA ALA A 267 -39.30 -47.76 -10.95
C ALA A 267 -40.27 -46.65 -10.49
N GLY A 268 -40.54 -45.72 -11.42
CA GLY A 268 -41.92 -45.42 -11.84
C GLY A 268 -42.30 -43.94 -12.08
N GLY A 269 -42.70 -43.62 -13.33
CA GLY A 269 -43.76 -42.64 -13.71
C GLY A 269 -43.33 -41.17 -13.90
N ARG A 270 -43.24 -40.60 -15.12
CA ARG A 270 -44.28 -40.09 -16.07
C ARG A 270 -45.18 -38.94 -15.60
N GLY A 271 -45.14 -37.84 -16.37
CA GLY A 271 -46.19 -36.83 -16.56
C GLY A 271 -45.91 -35.50 -15.83
N GLY A 272 -46.09 -34.30 -16.39
CA GLY A 272 -46.59 -33.85 -17.68
C GLY A 272 -46.75 -32.32 -17.66
N ARG A 273 -46.62 -31.70 -18.85
CA ARG A 273 -47.20 -30.44 -19.35
C ARG A 273 -47.40 -29.23 -18.39
N GLY A 274 -46.77 -28.12 -18.78
CA GLY A 274 -47.49 -26.95 -19.33
C GLY A 274 -47.87 -25.83 -18.34
N GLY A 275 -47.42 -24.61 -18.63
CA GLY A 275 -47.97 -23.39 -18.04
C GLY A 275 -47.02 -22.19 -18.03
N GLN A 276 -46.88 -21.51 -19.17
CA GLN A 276 -46.82 -20.04 -19.20
C GLN A 276 -48.24 -19.51 -18.92
N PRO A 277 -48.47 -18.32 -18.33
CA PRO A 277 -47.95 -17.04 -18.83
C PRO A 277 -47.66 -15.97 -17.77
N GLY A 278 -47.18 -14.80 -18.20
CA GLY A 278 -47.43 -13.55 -17.48
C GLY A 278 -46.30 -12.53 -17.53
N GLU A 279 -46.33 -11.70 -18.58
CA GLU A 279 -45.68 -10.40 -18.66
C GLU A 279 -45.94 -9.56 -17.40
N ARG A 280 -44.92 -8.82 -16.93
CA ARG A 280 -45.12 -7.56 -16.22
C ARG A 280 -43.82 -6.74 -16.11
N GLY A 281 -43.86 -5.57 -16.74
CA GLY A 281 -43.38 -4.32 -16.16
C GLY A 281 -41.89 -4.05 -16.23
N GLU A 282 -41.47 -3.42 -17.33
CA GLU A 282 -40.29 -2.56 -17.35
C GLU A 282 -40.49 -1.42 -16.35
N THR A 283 -39.62 -1.36 -15.34
CA THR A 283 -39.31 -0.13 -14.62
C THR A 283 -37.79 -0.01 -14.58
N THR A 284 -37.31 0.95 -15.35
CA THR A 284 -35.98 1.53 -15.33
C THR A 284 -35.64 2.03 -13.92
N GLU A 285 -34.70 1.37 -13.26
CA GLU A 285 -33.84 1.99 -12.24
C GLU A 285 -32.42 1.49 -12.52
N ALA A 286 -31.56 2.43 -12.93
CA ALA A 286 -30.13 2.19 -13.08
C ALA A 286 -29.53 2.01 -11.68
N PRO A 287 -28.71 0.98 -11.41
CA PRO A 287 -27.91 0.97 -10.21
C PRO A 287 -26.69 1.87 -10.44
N GLU A 288 -26.58 2.91 -9.62
CA GLU A 288 -25.32 3.58 -9.32
C GLU A 288 -24.33 2.47 -8.87
N ARG A 289 -23.34 2.15 -9.70
CA ARG A 289 -22.23 1.30 -9.31
C ARG A 289 -21.17 2.18 -8.70
N GLU A 290 -20.97 2.02 -7.40
CA GLU A 290 -19.75 2.40 -6.69
C GLU A 290 -18.57 1.80 -7.45
N LEU A 291 -17.78 2.67 -8.08
CA LEU A 291 -16.46 2.33 -8.60
C LEU A 291 -15.54 2.20 -7.38
N GLN A 292 -15.48 1.00 -6.82
CA GLN A 292 -14.32 0.60 -6.03
C GLN A 292 -13.20 0.36 -7.04
N GLY A 293 -12.41 1.41 -7.30
CA GLY A 293 -11.13 1.28 -7.96
C GLY A 293 -10.21 0.53 -7.00
N GLU A 294 -10.03 -0.76 -7.23
CA GLU A 294 -8.88 -1.48 -6.69
C GLU A 294 -7.66 -0.87 -7.39
N GLY A 295 -6.93 -0.03 -6.66
CA GLY A 295 -5.62 0.46 -7.08
C GLY A 295 -4.68 -0.72 -7.36
N PRO A 296 -3.61 -0.51 -8.14
CA PRO A 296 -2.68 -1.57 -8.45
C PRO A 296 -2.02 -2.09 -7.17
N GLU A 297 -2.40 -3.30 -6.74
CA GLU A 297 -1.71 -4.04 -5.69
C GLU A 297 -0.24 -4.24 -6.11
N GLY A 298 0.67 -3.49 -5.50
CA GLY A 298 2.08 -3.51 -5.86
C GLY A 298 2.95 -2.52 -5.09
N PHE A 299 3.01 -2.67 -3.77
CA PHE A 299 4.15 -2.26 -2.94
C PHE A 299 4.60 -3.46 -2.10
#